data_AF-A0A944SYR3-F1
#
_entry.id   AF-A0A944SYR3-F1
#
_cell.length_a   1.000
_cell.length_b   1.000
_cell.length_c   1.000
_cell.angle_alpha   90.00
_cell.angle_beta   90.00
_cell.angle_gamma   90.00
#
_symmetry.space_group_name_H-M   'P 1'
#
loop_
_entity.id
_entity.type
_entity.pdbx_description
1 polymer ?
#
loop_
_entity_poly.entity_id
_entity_poly.type
_entity_poly.pdbx_seq_one_letter_code
_entity_poly.pdbx_strand_id
1 'polypeptide(L)' 'RHLRESCPCANCIDEWTGEKRLDPNSIPDNIRPTKLHSVGLYAIQFSWTDGHDTGLYSHDLMRKLCQCVECQ' A
#
# COMPACT_ATOMS: atom_id res chain seq x y z
N ARG A 1 -8.14 -4.35 -2.19
CA ARG A 1 -8.01 -3.21 -3.13
C ARG A 1 -7.56 -1.92 -2.43
N HIS A 2 -8.29 -1.42 -1.42
CA HIS A 2 -7.95 -0.17 -0.70
C HIS A 2 -6.47 -0.05 -0.25
N LEU A 3 -5.88 -1.12 0.27
CA LEU A 3 -4.45 -1.10 0.66
C LEU A 3 -3.53 -0.80 -0.53
N ARG A 4 -3.76 -1.40 -1.70
CA ARG A 4 -2.97 -1.18 -2.92
C ARG A 4 -3.11 0.24 -3.48
N GLU A 5 -4.30 0.82 -3.38
CA GLU A 5 -4.59 2.22 -3.76
C GLU A 5 -3.90 3.25 -2.86
N SER A 6 -3.47 2.81 -1.69
CA SER A 6 -2.76 3.61 -0.69
C SER A 6 -1.29 3.23 -0.62
N CYS A 7 -0.75 2.63 -1.69
CA CYS A 7 0.67 2.30 -1.79
C CYS A 7 1.53 3.56 -1.67
N PRO A 8 2.48 3.63 -0.71
CA PRO A 8 3.27 4.83 -0.45
C PRO A 8 4.60 4.89 -1.23
N CYS A 9 4.80 4.05 -2.25
CA CYS A 9 6.06 4.06 -3.01
C CYS A 9 6.12 5.23 -4.00
N ALA A 10 7.33 5.60 -4.42
CA ALA A 10 7.58 6.68 -5.39
C ALA A 10 6.89 6.50 -6.77
N ASN A 11 6.46 5.27 -7.12
CA ASN A 11 5.68 5.03 -8.32
C ASN A 11 4.19 5.39 -8.15
N CYS A 12 3.68 5.36 -6.91
CA CYS A 12 2.26 5.57 -6.61
C CYS A 12 1.99 6.96 -6.01
N ILE A 13 2.97 7.55 -5.32
CA ILE A 13 2.91 8.90 -4.76
C ILE A 13 4.13 9.70 -5.20
N ASP A 14 3.95 11.00 -5.40
CA ASP A 14 5.06 11.93 -5.51
C ASP A 14 5.63 12.23 -4.12
N GLU A 15 6.93 12.04 -3.93
CA GLU A 15 7.58 12.20 -2.61
C GLU A 15 7.69 13.66 -2.17
N TRP A 16 7.62 14.62 -3.10
CA TRP A 16 7.77 16.05 -2.84
C TRP A 16 6.44 16.74 -2.63
N THR A 17 5.42 16.38 -3.43
CA THR A 17 4.08 16.98 -3.35
C THR A 17 3.11 16.16 -2.50
N GLY A 18 3.37 14.87 -2.30
CA GLY A 18 2.46 13.94 -1.65
C GLY A 18 1.24 13.56 -2.51
N GLU A 19 1.20 13.98 -3.77
CA GLU A 19 0.07 13.71 -4.65
C GLU A 19 0.07 12.24 -5.12
N LYS A 20 -1.13 11.66 -5.21
CA LYS A 20 -1.31 10.31 -5.76
C LYS A 20 -1.10 10.35 -7.27
N ARG A 21 -0.09 9.61 -7.73
CA ARG A 21 0.22 9.38 -9.16
C ARG A 21 -0.47 8.13 -9.71
N LEU A 22 -0.85 7.22 -8.81
CA LEU A 22 -1.54 5.99 -9.14
C LEU A 22 -2.94 6.27 -9.67
N ASP A 23 -3.21 5.91 -10.93
CA ASP A 23 -4.57 5.84 -11.45
C ASP A 23 -5.31 4.64 -10.82
N PRO A 24 -6.40 4.86 -10.05
CA PRO A 24 -7.16 3.76 -9.45
C PRO A 24 -7.73 2.76 -10.47
N ASN A 25 -7.98 3.19 -11.71
CA ASN A 25 -8.50 2.32 -12.77
C ASN A 25 -7.45 1.37 -13.33
N SER A 26 -6.16 1.66 -13.11
CA SER A 26 -5.06 0.77 -13.51
C SER A 26 -4.92 -0.46 -12.61
N ILE A 27 -5.59 -0.47 -11.46
CA ILE A 27 -5.52 -1.57 -10.48
C ILE A 27 -6.56 -2.64 -10.84
N PRO A 28 -6.16 -3.89 -11.14
CA PRO A 28 -7.09 -4.97 -11.46
C PRO A 28 -8.07 -5.26 -10.31
N ASP A 29 -9.30 -5.64 -10.62
CA ASP A 29 -10.31 -5.98 -9.59
C ASP A 29 -9.93 -7.22 -8.77
N ASN A 30 -9.19 -8.15 -9.36
CA ASN A 30 -8.69 -9.36 -8.71
C ASN A 30 -7.39 -9.14 -7.91
N ILE A 31 -6.99 -7.88 -7.69
CA ILE A 31 -5.77 -7.52 -6.98
C ILE A 31 -5.73 -8.14 -5.58
N ARG A 32 -4.67 -8.89 -5.31
CA ARG A 32 -4.43 -9.52 -4.00
C ARG A 32 -2.95 -9.59 -3.69
N PRO A 33 -2.58 -9.56 -2.39
CA PRO A 33 -1.20 -9.82 -2.01
C PRO A 33 -0.85 -11.28 -2.30
N THR A 34 0.30 -11.50 -2.92
CA THR A 34 0.88 -12.82 -3.18
C THR A 34 1.89 -13.22 -2.11
N LYS A 35 2.57 -12.23 -1.50
CA LYS A 35 3.53 -12.41 -0.40
C LYS A 35 3.49 -11.23 0.55
N LEU A 36 3.85 -11.51 1.80
CA LEU A 36 4.04 -10.51 2.86
C LEU A 36 5.46 -10.66 3.40
N HIS A 37 6.16 -9.53 3.53
CA HIS A 37 7.52 -9.47 4.07
C HIS A 37 7.55 -8.44 5.21
N SER A 38 8.04 -8.86 6.37
CA SER A 38 8.31 -7.92 7.46
C SER A 38 9.59 -7.15 7.13
N VAL A 39 9.53 -5.82 7.23
CA VAL A 39 10.68 -4.94 7.00
C VAL A 39 11.06 -4.32 8.34
N GLY A 40 12.08 -4.91 8.96
CA GLY A 40 12.47 -4.58 10.33
C GLY A 40 11.28 -4.71 11.29
N LEU A 41 11.14 -3.71 12.17
CA LEU A 41 10.08 -3.59 13.17
C LEU A 41 9.12 -2.42 12.87
N TYR A 42 9.13 -1.89 11.65
CA TYR A 42 8.42 -0.64 11.35
C TYR A 42 7.43 -0.73 10.19
N ALA A 43 7.56 -1.72 9.29
CA ALA A 43 6.74 -1.81 8.09
C ALA A 43 6.51 -3.25 7.62
N ILE A 44 5.47 -3.41 6.81
CA ILE A 44 5.19 -4.60 6.02
C ILE A 44 5.29 -4.24 4.54
N GLN A 45 5.99 -5.07 3.77
CA GLN A 45 6.03 -5.01 2.31
C GLN A 45 5.12 -6.11 1.74
N PHE A 46 4.35 -5.76 0.72
CA PHE A 46 3.47 -6.68 0.01
C PHE A 46 3.94 -6.86 -1.42
N SER A 47 4.03 -8.11 -1.87
CA SER A 47 4.04 -8.40 -3.30
C SER A 47 2.61 -8.58 -3.78
N TRP A 48 2.28 -8.01 -4.94
CA TRP A 48 0.93 -7.97 -5.48
C TRP A 48 0.83 -8.77 -6.79
N THR A 49 -0.39 -9.18 -7.16
CA THR A 49 -0.63 -9.90 -8.42
C THR A 49 -0.41 -9.06 -9.68
N ASP A 50 -0.41 -7.73 -9.57
CA ASP A 50 -0.03 -6.81 -10.67
C ASP A 50 1.50 -6.68 -10.84
N GLY A 51 2.28 -7.44 -10.06
CA GLY A 51 3.74 -7.41 -10.06
C GLY A 51 4.34 -6.31 -9.18
N HIS A 52 3.53 -5.51 -8.50
CA HIS A 52 4.02 -4.45 -7.62
C HIS A 52 4.58 -5.03 -6.31
N ASP A 53 5.75 -4.56 -5.86
CA ASP A 53 6.38 -5.08 -4.64
C ASP A 53 7.20 -4.06 -3.86
N THR A 54 7.29 -2.80 -4.29
CA THR A 54 8.16 -1.79 -3.68
C THR A 54 7.50 -0.95 -2.58
N GLY A 55 6.21 -1.18 -2.30
CA GLY A 55 5.46 -0.46 -1.27
C GLY A 55 5.82 -0.91 0.15
N LEU A 56 6.36 0.00 0.96
CA LEU A 56 6.62 -0.20 2.39
C LEU A 56 5.50 0.43 3.23
N TYR A 57 4.65 -0.41 3.80
CA TYR A 57 3.50 0.02 4.58
C TYR A 57 3.90 0.07 6.05
N SER A 58 4.19 1.28 6.55
CA SER A 58 4.53 1.44 7.97
C SER A 58 3.37 1.01 8.87
N HIS A 59 3.67 0.58 10.10
CA HIS A 59 2.62 0.23 11.07
C HIS A 59 1.65 1.39 11.31
N ASP A 60 2.15 2.63 11.30
CA ASP A 60 1.33 3.83 11.43
C ASP A 60 0.40 4.03 10.23
N LEU A 61 0.90 3.82 9.00
CA LEU A 61 0.08 3.89 7.80
C LEU A 61 -1.01 2.81 7.83
N MET A 62 -0.65 1.57 8.18
CA MET A 62 -1.62 0.48 8.25
C MET A 62 -2.72 0.75 9.28
N ARG A 63 -2.39 1.33 10.45
CA ARG A 63 -3.40 1.75 11.43
C ARG A 63 -4.31 2.85 10.86
N LYS A 64 -3.75 3.86 10.19
CA LYS A 64 -4.55 4.93 9.55
C LYS A 64 -5.48 4.41 8.45
N LEU A 65 -5.08 3.36 7.75
CA LEU A 65 -5.88 2.72 6.70
C LEU A 65 -6.87 1.66 7.23
N CYS A 66 -6.76 1.32 8.52
CA CYS A 66 -7.60 0.29 9.12
C CYS A 66 -9.04 0.79 9.27
N GLN A 67 -10.00 -0.05 8.87
CA GLN A 67 -11.44 0.26 8.94
C GLN A 67 -12.14 -0.45 10.11
N CYS A 68 -11.37 -1.00 11.06
CA CYS A 68 -11.96 -1.60 12.25
C CYS A 68 -12.44 -0.53 13.24
N VAL A 69 -13.39 -0.90 14.10
CA VAL A 69 -13.99 -0.01 15.11
C VAL A 69 -12.95 0.55 16.08
N GLU A 70 -11.86 -0.16 16.34
CA GLU A 70 -10.82 0.28 17.27
C GLU A 70 -9.88 1.35 16.68
N CYS A 71 -9.77 1.44 15.35
CA CYS A 71 -8.86 2.35 14.65
C CYS A 71 -9.58 3.54 13.97
N GLN A 72 -10.92 3.52 13.92
CA GLN A 72 -11.77 4.64 13.51
C GLN A 72 -12.02 5.59 14.68
#